data_AF-T1AYK6-F1
#
_entry.id   AF-T1AYK6-F1
#
_cell.length_a   1.000
_cell.length_b   1.000
_cell.length_c   1.000
_cell.angle_alpha   90.00
_cell.angle_beta   90.00
_cell.angle_gamma   90.00
#
_symmetry.space_group_name_H-M   'P 1'
#
loop_
_entity.id
_entity.type
_entity.pdbx_description
1 polymer ?
#
loop_
_entity_poly.entity_id
_entity_poly.type
_entity_poly.pdbx_seq_one_letter_code
_entity_poly.pdbx_strand_id
1 'polypeptide(L)'
;MDLATTVILALAANTSFGGLPVLASLLAHDDLVPHVFGLRADRPVYRYGVVVLALFAAALIVAVNANTNAMIPLYAIGVFTGFTLAQSGLVRHWVRTRGKRWWARAGLNGTGAVMTAVATVIFLVTKFTSGGWVVAIAIPGLMYLFARIARYYRVVGKELGLGTVPPMPAPESNLVVVTVTAVSRMTSAALSTALSLGDTVV
;
A
#
# COMPACT_ATOMS: atom_id res chain seq x y z
N MET A 1 30.78 9.43 -16.45
CA MET A 1 29.57 10.09 -15.93
C MET A 1 30.03 11.30 -15.14
N ASP A 2 29.48 12.47 -15.45
CA ASP A 2 29.87 13.71 -14.79
C ASP A 2 29.20 13.81 -13.42
N LEU A 3 29.87 14.42 -12.45
CA LEU A 3 29.36 14.59 -11.08
C LEU A 3 27.93 15.17 -11.07
N ALA A 4 27.64 16.13 -11.95
CA ALA A 4 26.31 16.72 -12.10
C ALA A 4 25.23 15.69 -12.50
N THR A 5 25.54 14.80 -13.45
CA THR A 5 24.58 13.74 -13.87
C THR A 5 24.28 12.76 -12.75
N THR A 6 25.29 12.37 -11.97
CA THR A 6 25.13 11.50 -10.80
C THR A 6 24.24 12.14 -9.74
N VAL A 7 24.45 13.44 -9.45
CA VAL A 7 23.64 14.18 -8.46
C VAL A 7 22.18 14.29 -8.90
N ILE A 8 21.92 14.58 -10.17
CA ILE A 8 20.54 14.69 -10.70
C ILE A 8 19.84 13.33 -10.62
N LEU A 9 20.50 12.23 -10.99
CA LEU A 9 19.94 10.88 -10.89
C LEU A 9 19.68 10.47 -9.43
N ALA A 10 20.60 10.80 -8.52
CA ALA A 10 20.43 10.55 -7.09
C ALA A 10 19.23 11.32 -6.52
N LEU A 11 19.04 12.58 -6.93
CA LEU A 11 17.90 13.38 -6.49
C LEU A 11 16.57 12.83 -7.04
N ALA A 12 16.54 12.37 -8.28
CA ALA A 12 15.37 11.71 -8.87
C ALA A 12 15.03 10.38 -8.16
N ALA A 13 16.02 9.63 -7.68
CA ALA A 13 15.77 8.46 -6.85
C ALA A 13 15.14 8.86 -5.50
N ASN A 14 15.65 9.92 -4.86
CA ASN A 14 15.14 10.40 -3.58
C ASN A 14 13.66 10.80 -3.63
N THR A 15 13.18 11.43 -4.71
CA THR A 15 11.75 11.77 -4.85
C THR A 15 10.87 10.52 -4.88
N SER A 16 11.32 9.45 -5.54
CA SER A 16 10.61 8.17 -5.59
C SER A 16 10.54 7.50 -4.21
N PHE A 17 11.65 7.50 -3.46
CA PHE A 17 11.69 7.00 -2.08
C PHE A 17 10.90 7.86 -1.09
N GLY A 18 10.67 9.13 -1.39
CA GLY A 18 9.77 10.00 -0.63
C GLY A 18 8.28 9.75 -0.92
N GLY A 19 7.90 9.55 -2.18
CA GLY A 19 6.50 9.46 -2.60
C GLY A 19 5.86 8.08 -2.44
N LEU A 20 6.57 7.01 -2.81
CA LEU A 20 5.99 5.66 -2.85
C LEU A 20 5.57 5.11 -1.48
N PRO A 21 6.32 5.31 -0.38
CA PRO A 21 5.88 4.86 0.94
C PRO A 21 4.60 5.58 1.40
N VAL A 22 4.43 6.86 1.03
CA VAL A 22 3.21 7.62 1.32
C VAL A 22 2.02 7.02 0.55
N LEU A 23 2.19 6.71 -0.74
CA LEU A 23 1.15 6.05 -1.54
C LEU A 23 0.79 4.67 -0.97
N ALA A 24 1.79 3.87 -0.56
CA ALA A 24 1.56 2.58 0.07
C ALA A 24 0.78 2.73 1.38
N SER A 25 1.05 3.78 2.17
CA SER A 25 0.31 4.05 3.40
C SER A 25 -1.15 4.43 3.12
N LEU A 26 -1.42 5.22 2.08
CA LEU A 26 -2.79 5.56 1.66
C LEU A 26 -3.55 4.29 1.25
N LEU A 27 -2.94 3.42 0.44
CA LEU A 27 -3.54 2.14 0.06
C LEU A 27 -3.79 1.23 1.28
N ALA A 28 -2.97 1.33 2.33
CA ALA A 28 -3.13 0.54 3.55
C ALA A 28 -4.35 0.99 4.36
N HIS A 29 -4.67 2.29 4.33
CA HIS A 29 -5.90 2.82 4.93
C HIS A 29 -7.16 2.42 4.14
N ASP A 30 -7.03 2.17 2.84
CA ASP A 30 -8.10 1.69 1.96
C ASP A 30 -8.24 0.14 1.95
N ASP A 31 -7.63 -0.58 2.89
CA ASP A 31 -7.62 -2.05 2.99
C ASP A 31 -7.06 -2.79 1.75
N LEU A 32 -6.32 -2.11 0.86
CA LEU A 32 -5.79 -2.70 -0.38
C LEU A 32 -4.44 -3.40 -0.18
N VAL A 33 -3.70 -3.00 0.86
CA VAL A 33 -2.40 -3.61 1.23
C VAL A 33 -2.38 -3.90 2.74
N PRO A 34 -1.45 -4.74 3.23
CA PRO A 34 -1.39 -5.07 4.66
C PRO A 34 -1.27 -3.82 5.54
N HIS A 35 -2.02 -3.79 6.65
CA HIS A 35 -2.08 -2.65 7.57
C HIS A 35 -0.71 -2.22 8.13
N VAL A 36 0.30 -3.11 8.08
CA VAL A 36 1.69 -2.79 8.46
C VAL A 36 2.30 -1.66 7.64
N PHE A 37 1.82 -1.41 6.41
CA PHE A 37 2.26 -0.28 5.59
C PHE A 37 1.67 1.06 6.05
N GLY A 38 0.56 1.03 6.79
CA GLY A 38 -0.08 2.20 7.40
C GLY A 38 0.51 2.57 8.77
N LEU A 39 1.32 1.69 9.37
CA LEU A 39 1.96 1.95 10.66
C LEU A 39 2.98 3.08 10.53
N ARG A 40 2.62 4.23 11.08
CA ARG A 40 3.48 5.41 11.18
C ARG A 40 4.46 5.20 12.34
N ALA A 41 5.76 5.31 12.07
CA ALA A 41 6.75 5.39 13.14
C ALA A 41 6.70 6.77 13.83
N ASP A 42 7.37 6.92 14.98
CA ASP A 42 7.49 8.19 15.73
C ASP A 42 8.15 9.34 14.93
N ARG A 43 8.70 9.04 13.75
CA ARG A 43 9.12 10.02 12.74
C ARG A 43 8.27 9.84 11.48
N PRO A 44 8.03 10.90 10.68
CA PRO A 44 7.13 10.88 9.51
C PRO A 44 7.64 10.05 8.31
N VAL A 45 8.29 8.91 8.57
CA VAL A 45 8.88 8.00 7.59
C VAL A 45 8.21 6.64 7.76
N TYR A 46 7.54 6.18 6.71
CA TYR A 46 6.93 4.85 6.63
C TYR A 46 8.03 3.78 6.48
N ARG A 47 8.61 3.35 7.60
CA ARG A 47 9.79 2.46 7.64
C ARG A 47 9.59 1.19 6.81
N TYR A 48 8.44 0.52 6.95
CA TYR A 48 8.13 -0.69 6.19
C TYR A 48 8.01 -0.41 4.67
N GLY A 49 7.40 0.72 4.29
CA GLY A 49 7.30 1.12 2.89
C GLY A 49 8.66 1.38 2.26
N VAL A 50 9.55 2.11 2.95
CA VAL A 50 10.91 2.38 2.46
C VAL A 50 11.74 1.10 2.33
N VAL A 51 11.68 0.21 3.33
CA VAL A 51 12.45 -1.06 3.33
C VAL A 51 11.97 -1.98 2.19
N VAL A 52 10.65 -2.14 2.05
CA VAL A 52 10.09 -2.98 0.98
C VAL A 52 10.44 -2.40 -0.40
N LEU A 53 10.35 -1.08 -0.57
CA LEU A 53 10.75 -0.42 -1.80
C LEU A 53 12.24 -0.63 -2.11
N ALA A 54 13.11 -0.49 -1.10
CA ALA A 54 14.55 -0.72 -1.26
C ALA A 54 14.86 -2.17 -1.67
N LEU A 55 14.17 -3.15 -1.06
CA LEU A 55 14.30 -4.56 -1.43
C LEU A 55 13.81 -4.83 -2.85
N PHE A 56 12.67 -4.28 -3.26
CA PHE A 56 12.17 -4.42 -4.63
C PHE A 56 13.08 -3.75 -5.65
N ALA A 57 13.61 -2.56 -5.35
CA ALA A 57 14.57 -1.87 -6.20
C ALA A 57 15.86 -2.69 -6.36
N ALA A 58 16.42 -3.21 -5.26
CA ALA A 58 17.59 -4.08 -5.29
C ALA A 58 17.33 -5.36 -6.10
N ALA A 59 16.19 -6.02 -5.87
CA ALA A 59 15.81 -7.22 -6.61
C ALA A 59 15.67 -6.94 -8.12
N LEU A 60 15.09 -5.80 -8.50
CA LEU A 60 14.95 -5.40 -9.90
C LEU A 60 16.32 -5.12 -10.55
N ILE A 61 17.23 -4.44 -9.84
CA ILE A 61 18.61 -4.19 -10.32
C ILE A 61 19.33 -5.52 -10.58
N VAL A 62 19.23 -6.47 -9.66
CA VAL A 62 19.85 -7.80 -9.82
C VAL A 62 19.18 -8.56 -10.97
N ALA A 63 17.85 -8.58 -11.06
CA ALA A 63 17.12 -9.29 -12.11
C ALA A 63 17.45 -8.77 -13.52
N VAL A 64 17.66 -7.47 -13.67
CA VAL A 64 17.98 -6.82 -14.95
C VAL A 64 19.50 -6.72 -15.18
N ASN A 65 20.33 -7.25 -14.26
CA ASN A 65 21.80 -7.14 -14.28
C ASN A 65 22.28 -5.69 -14.51
N ALA A 66 21.58 -4.71 -13.90
CA ALA A 66 21.83 -3.27 -14.07
C ALA A 66 21.85 -2.78 -15.54
N ASN A 67 21.23 -3.50 -16.47
CA ASN A 67 21.21 -3.12 -17.89
C ASN A 67 20.15 -2.04 -18.16
N THR A 68 20.61 -0.83 -18.41
CA THR A 68 19.75 0.34 -18.68
C THR A 68 18.85 0.13 -19.91
N ASN A 69 19.31 -0.60 -20.92
CA ASN A 69 18.53 -0.86 -22.14
C ASN A 69 17.26 -1.69 -21.88
N ALA A 70 17.28 -2.52 -20.84
CA ALA A 70 16.11 -3.26 -20.39
C ALA A 70 15.29 -2.46 -19.36
N MET A 71 15.93 -1.66 -18.50
CA MET A 71 15.23 -0.85 -17.49
C MET A 71 14.37 0.27 -18.09
N ILE A 72 14.86 0.99 -19.11
CA ILE A 72 14.14 2.14 -19.70
C ILE A 72 12.76 1.72 -20.23
N PRO A 73 12.63 0.66 -21.04
CA PRO A 73 11.31 0.18 -21.48
C PRO A 73 10.40 -0.25 -20.34
N LEU A 74 10.92 -0.98 -19.34
CA LEU A 74 10.12 -1.41 -18.19
C LEU A 74 9.52 -0.22 -17.45
N TYR A 75 10.33 0.82 -17.20
CA TYR A 75 9.87 2.06 -16.59
C TYR A 75 8.82 2.77 -17.45
N ALA A 76 9.07 2.91 -18.75
CA ALA A 76 8.15 3.58 -19.68
C ALA A 76 6.78 2.90 -19.71
N ILE A 77 6.72 1.56 -19.81
CA ILE A 77 5.46 0.80 -19.80
C ILE A 77 4.70 1.06 -18.49
N GLY A 78 5.38 1.03 -17.34
CA GLY A 78 4.75 1.29 -16.04
C GLY A 78 4.18 2.71 -15.94
N VAL A 79 4.95 3.72 -16.33
CA VAL A 79 4.54 5.12 -16.30
C VAL A 79 3.38 5.40 -17.25
N PHE A 80 3.46 4.93 -18.49
CA PHE A 80 2.36 5.13 -19.45
C PHE A 80 1.10 4.40 -19.01
N THR A 81 1.22 3.19 -18.44
CA THR A 81 0.06 2.49 -17.86
C THR A 81 -0.57 3.29 -16.72
N GLY A 82 0.25 3.83 -15.81
CA GLY A 82 -0.21 4.70 -14.73
C GLY A 82 -0.93 5.95 -15.25
N PHE A 83 -0.38 6.60 -16.28
CA PHE A 83 -1.06 7.71 -16.95
C PHE A 83 -2.37 7.29 -17.62
N THR A 84 -2.40 6.17 -18.34
CA THR A 84 -3.63 5.66 -18.96
C THR A 84 -4.71 5.45 -17.89
N LEU A 85 -4.38 4.78 -16.78
CA LEU A 85 -5.31 4.56 -15.67
C LEU A 85 -5.78 5.87 -15.02
N ALA A 86 -4.87 6.81 -14.75
CA ALA A 86 -5.20 8.10 -14.16
C ALA A 86 -6.11 8.92 -15.09
N GLN A 87 -5.79 8.98 -16.37
CA GLN A 87 -6.55 9.68 -17.39
C GLN A 87 -7.94 9.06 -17.57
N SER A 88 -8.04 7.74 -17.70
CA SER A 88 -9.33 7.02 -17.74
C SER A 88 -10.15 7.24 -16.48
N GLY A 89 -9.51 7.26 -15.30
CA GLY A 89 -10.15 7.58 -14.02
C GLY A 89 -10.73 9.00 -14.01
N LEU A 90 -9.97 9.98 -14.51
CA LEU A 90 -10.43 11.37 -14.66
C LEU A 90 -11.60 11.47 -15.64
N VAL A 91 -11.56 10.76 -16.77
CA VAL A 91 -12.69 10.73 -17.72
C VAL A 91 -13.96 10.24 -17.02
N ARG A 92 -13.88 9.12 -16.30
CA ARG A 92 -15.02 8.59 -15.52
C ARG A 92 -15.49 9.57 -14.45
N HIS A 93 -14.57 10.26 -13.78
CA HIS A 93 -14.88 11.28 -12.80
C HIS A 93 -15.65 12.46 -13.42
N TRP A 94 -15.16 13.04 -14.52
CA TRP A 94 -15.81 14.16 -15.20
C TRP A 94 -17.19 13.79 -15.75
N VAL A 95 -17.35 12.58 -16.29
CA VAL A 95 -18.63 12.07 -16.79
C VAL A 95 -19.65 11.89 -15.67
N ARG A 96 -19.22 11.54 -14.45
CA ARG A 96 -20.10 11.39 -13.27
C ARG A 96 -20.46 12.73 -12.63
N THR A 97 -19.48 13.60 -12.40
CA THR A 97 -19.70 14.88 -11.71
C THR A 97 -20.43 15.91 -12.58
N ARG A 98 -20.36 15.78 -13.93
CA ARG A 98 -21.02 16.65 -14.93
C ARG A 98 -20.91 18.16 -14.67
N GLY A 99 -19.80 18.61 -14.08
CA GLY A 99 -19.56 20.01 -13.76
C GLY A 99 -19.32 20.91 -14.98
N LYS A 100 -18.97 22.18 -14.74
CA LYS A 100 -18.73 23.16 -15.82
C LYS A 100 -17.61 22.69 -16.76
N ARG A 101 -17.86 22.70 -18.08
CA ARG A 101 -16.94 22.22 -19.14
C ARG A 101 -16.50 20.76 -18.99
N TRP A 102 -17.34 19.90 -18.39
CA TRP A 102 -17.02 18.47 -18.20
C TRP A 102 -16.71 17.75 -19.52
N TRP A 103 -17.41 18.09 -20.62
CA TRP A 103 -17.21 17.47 -21.93
C TRP A 103 -15.82 17.78 -22.52
N ALA A 104 -15.35 19.03 -22.41
CA ALA A 104 -14.03 19.42 -22.88
C ALA A 104 -12.92 18.79 -22.04
N ARG A 105 -13.11 18.74 -20.71
CA ARG A 105 -12.17 18.06 -19.80
C ARG A 105 -12.16 16.56 -20.02
N ALA A 106 -13.31 15.92 -20.20
CA ALA A 106 -13.41 14.50 -20.51
C ALA A 106 -12.81 14.18 -21.89
N GLY A 107 -13.01 15.03 -22.90
CA GLY A 107 -12.38 14.90 -24.21
C GLY A 107 -10.87 14.96 -24.15
N LEU A 108 -10.31 15.96 -23.45
CA LEU A 108 -8.85 16.10 -23.29
C LEU A 108 -8.22 14.94 -22.52
N ASN A 109 -8.82 14.53 -21.40
CA ASN A 109 -8.30 13.37 -20.65
C ASN A 109 -8.52 12.06 -21.43
N GLY A 110 -9.59 11.97 -22.23
CA GLY A 110 -9.89 10.82 -23.08
C GLY A 110 -8.87 10.64 -24.21
N THR A 111 -8.52 11.72 -24.91
CA THR A 111 -7.46 11.67 -25.93
C THR A 111 -6.11 11.34 -25.31
N GLY A 112 -5.79 11.91 -24.14
CA GLY A 112 -4.61 11.55 -23.36
C GLY A 112 -4.57 10.07 -22.97
N ALA A 113 -5.70 9.51 -22.53
CA ALA A 113 -5.81 8.09 -22.22
C ALA A 113 -5.56 7.21 -23.46
N VAL A 114 -6.11 7.57 -24.63
CA VAL A 114 -5.88 6.84 -25.88
C VAL A 114 -4.42 6.92 -26.31
N MET A 115 -3.81 8.11 -26.31
CA MET A 115 -2.42 8.28 -26.71
C MET A 115 -1.46 7.47 -25.82
N THR A 116 -1.68 7.52 -24.50
CA THR A 116 -0.85 6.76 -23.54
C THR A 116 -1.11 5.26 -23.62
N ALA A 117 -2.34 4.83 -23.89
CA ALA A 117 -2.66 3.42 -24.10
C ALA A 117 -1.97 2.87 -25.36
N VAL A 118 -2.03 3.61 -26.47
CA VAL A 118 -1.34 3.27 -27.71
C VAL A 118 0.17 3.19 -27.48
N ALA A 119 0.76 4.19 -26.80
CA ALA A 119 2.18 4.16 -26.46
C ALA A 119 2.54 2.93 -25.61
N THR A 120 1.73 2.60 -24.61
CA THR A 120 1.91 1.41 -23.76
C THR A 120 1.92 0.13 -24.60
N VAL A 121 0.96 -0.02 -25.52
CA VAL A 121 0.88 -1.18 -26.42
C VAL A 121 2.11 -1.25 -27.33
N ILE A 122 2.53 -0.13 -27.93
CA ILE A 122 3.71 -0.08 -28.78
C ILE A 122 4.95 -0.50 -28.00
N PHE A 123 5.18 0.06 -26.80
CA PHE A 123 6.33 -0.33 -25.97
C PHE A 123 6.27 -1.79 -25.55
N LEU A 124 5.08 -2.30 -25.20
CA LEU A 124 4.91 -3.68 -24.79
C LEU A 124 5.22 -4.66 -25.92
N VAL A 125 4.75 -4.39 -27.14
CA VAL A 125 5.02 -5.24 -28.31
C VAL A 125 6.47 -5.12 -28.77
N THR A 126 6.98 -3.89 -28.92
CA THR A 126 8.35 -3.66 -29.44
C THR A 126 9.46 -4.13 -28.51
N LYS A 127 9.21 -4.10 -27.19
CA LYS A 127 10.18 -4.50 -26.15
C LYS A 127 9.77 -5.78 -25.43
N PHE A 128 8.90 -6.58 -26.04
CA PHE A 128 8.47 -7.86 -25.47
C PHE A 128 9.67 -8.77 -25.17
N THR A 129 10.58 -8.92 -26.14
CA THR A 129 11.81 -9.73 -26.01
C THR A 129 12.85 -9.12 -25.07
N SER A 130 12.80 -7.80 -24.86
CA SER A 130 13.71 -7.08 -23.94
C SER A 130 13.22 -7.06 -22.49
N GLY A 131 12.15 -7.78 -22.16
CA GLY A 131 11.61 -7.88 -20.79
C GLY A 131 10.29 -7.15 -20.55
N GLY A 132 9.65 -6.57 -21.58
CA GLY A 132 8.34 -5.92 -21.44
C GLY A 132 7.24 -6.84 -20.91
N TRP A 133 7.35 -8.15 -21.16
CA TRP A 133 6.44 -9.18 -20.63
C TRP A 133 6.37 -9.18 -19.10
N VAL A 134 7.45 -8.82 -18.40
CA VAL A 134 7.50 -8.79 -16.93
C VAL A 134 6.47 -7.81 -16.39
N VAL A 135 6.38 -6.62 -16.99
CA VAL A 135 5.43 -5.58 -16.55
C VAL A 135 3.99 -5.97 -16.88
N ALA A 136 3.77 -6.60 -18.04
CA ALA A 136 2.46 -7.10 -18.43
C ALA A 136 1.93 -8.19 -17.48
N ILE A 137 2.79 -8.94 -16.80
CA ILE A 137 2.39 -9.90 -15.76
C ILE A 137 2.34 -9.24 -14.38
N ALA A 138 3.32 -8.41 -14.04
CA ALA A 138 3.45 -7.80 -12.72
C ALA A 138 2.28 -6.87 -12.39
N ILE A 139 1.83 -6.04 -13.33
CA ILE A 139 0.72 -5.10 -13.08
C ILE A 139 -0.58 -5.85 -12.76
N PRO A 140 -1.08 -6.78 -13.61
CA PRO A 140 -2.26 -7.58 -13.27
C PRO A 140 -2.06 -8.43 -12.00
N GLY A 141 -0.87 -8.97 -11.78
CA GLY A 141 -0.54 -9.74 -10.58
C GLY A 141 -0.67 -8.91 -9.30
N LEU A 142 -0.14 -7.69 -9.28
CA LEU A 142 -0.30 -6.75 -8.17
C LEU A 142 -1.76 -6.35 -7.97
N MET A 143 -2.50 -6.06 -9.05
CA MET A 143 -3.94 -5.76 -8.97
C MET A 143 -4.72 -6.92 -8.35
N TYR A 144 -4.42 -8.16 -8.76
CA TYR A 144 -5.04 -9.36 -8.21
C TYR A 144 -4.70 -9.54 -6.73
N LEU A 145 -3.43 -9.33 -6.35
CA LEU A 145 -2.98 -9.39 -4.96
C LEU A 145 -3.74 -8.37 -4.09
N PHE A 146 -3.82 -7.11 -4.51
CA PHE A 146 -4.53 -6.06 -3.78
C PHE A 146 -6.03 -6.37 -3.67
N ALA A 147 -6.66 -6.86 -4.75
CA ALA A 147 -8.06 -7.27 -4.72
C ALA A 147 -8.31 -8.49 -3.80
N ARG A 148 -7.33 -9.38 -3.65
CA ARG A 148 -7.40 -10.53 -2.74
C ARG A 148 -7.25 -10.10 -1.29
N ILE A 149 -6.36 -9.16 -1.00
CA ILE A 149 -6.18 -8.56 0.33
C ILE A 149 -7.43 -7.80 0.75
N ALA A 150 -7.98 -6.94 -0.10
CA ALA A 150 -9.20 -6.20 0.19
C ALA A 150 -10.41 -7.13 0.41
N ARG A 151 -10.50 -8.25 -0.34
CA ARG A 151 -11.53 -9.26 -0.09
C ARG A 151 -11.36 -9.94 1.27
N TYR A 152 -10.13 -10.28 1.64
CA TYR A 152 -9.81 -10.88 2.93
C TYR A 152 -10.23 -9.96 4.10
N TYR A 153 -9.84 -8.68 4.06
CA TYR A 153 -10.22 -7.72 5.09
C TYR A 153 -11.73 -7.50 5.16
N ARG A 154 -12.43 -7.48 4.02
CA ARG A 154 -13.90 -7.42 4.00
C ARG A 154 -14.57 -8.64 4.65
N VAL A 155 -13.97 -9.83 4.56
CA VAL A 155 -14.51 -11.04 5.22
C VAL A 155 -14.27 -10.95 6.72
N VAL A 156 -13.04 -10.67 7.13
CA VAL A 156 -12.67 -10.52 8.55
C VAL A 156 -13.48 -9.40 9.21
N GLY A 157 -13.67 -8.27 8.53
CA GLY A 157 -14.46 -7.17 9.05
C GLY A 157 -15.94 -7.50 9.23
N LYS A 158 -16.50 -8.39 8.40
CA LYS A 158 -17.86 -8.91 8.59
C LYS A 158 -17.95 -9.85 9.80
N GLU A 159 -16.96 -10.72 9.98
CA GLU A 159 -16.90 -11.63 11.14
C GLU A 159 -16.70 -10.88 12.46
N LEU A 160 -15.91 -9.81 12.44
CA LEU A 160 -15.70 -8.93 13.59
C LEU A 160 -16.87 -7.97 13.84
N GLY A 161 -17.88 -7.95 12.98
CA GLY A 161 -19.01 -7.02 13.10
C GLY A 161 -18.61 -5.55 12.97
N LEU A 162 -17.52 -5.23 12.24
CA LEU A 162 -17.10 -3.85 12.01
C LEU A 162 -18.24 -3.06 11.34
N GLY A 163 -18.68 -1.98 11.99
CA GLY A 163 -19.82 -1.16 11.55
C GLY A 163 -21.18 -1.56 12.13
N THR A 164 -21.24 -2.61 12.96
CA THR A 164 -22.39 -2.91 13.83
C THR A 164 -22.12 -2.41 15.25
N VAL A 165 -23.15 -1.91 15.92
CA VAL A 165 -23.03 -1.56 17.35
C VAL A 165 -23.02 -2.88 18.13
N PRO A 166 -21.92 -3.23 18.82
CA PRO A 166 -21.90 -4.44 19.62
C PRO A 166 -22.95 -4.34 20.75
N PRO A 167 -23.48 -5.47 21.24
CA PRO A 167 -24.34 -5.46 22.41
C PRO A 167 -23.62 -4.80 23.59
N MET A 168 -24.38 -4.15 24.45
CA MET A 168 -23.83 -3.51 25.65
C MET A 168 -23.02 -4.56 26.44
N PRO A 169 -21.76 -4.27 26.82
CA PRO A 169 -20.95 -5.22 27.58
C PRO A 169 -21.69 -5.63 28.85
N ALA A 170 -21.95 -6.91 29.01
CA ALA A 170 -22.45 -7.47 30.26
C ALA A 170 -21.28 -7.75 31.19
N PRO A 171 -21.36 -7.42 32.49
CA PRO A 171 -20.37 -7.87 33.46
C PRO A 171 -20.42 -9.41 33.51
N GLU A 172 -19.33 -10.07 33.16
CA GLU A 172 -19.13 -11.49 33.46
C GLU A 172 -18.37 -11.62 34.78
N SER A 173 -18.74 -12.61 35.59
CA SER A 173 -18.04 -12.94 36.83
C SER A 173 -16.65 -13.50 36.47
N ASN A 174 -15.63 -12.64 36.51
CA ASN A 174 -14.26 -13.02 36.20
C ASN A 174 -13.55 -13.57 37.45
N LEU A 175 -13.13 -14.84 37.38
CA LEU A 175 -12.25 -15.46 38.36
C LEU A 175 -10.81 -15.04 38.09
N VAL A 176 -10.20 -14.28 39.00
CA VAL A 176 -8.79 -13.88 38.90
C VAL A 176 -7.94 -14.76 39.81
N VAL A 177 -7.13 -15.64 39.21
CA VAL A 177 -6.23 -16.53 39.96
C VAL A 177 -4.88 -15.86 40.15
N VAL A 178 -4.46 -15.69 41.41
CA VAL A 178 -3.15 -15.08 41.74
C VAL A 178 -2.26 -16.15 42.35
N THR A 179 -1.25 -16.60 41.60
CA THR A 179 -0.28 -17.56 42.15
C THR A 179 0.66 -16.88 43.13
N VAL A 180 0.65 -17.34 44.39
CA VAL A 180 1.48 -16.80 45.47
C VAL A 180 2.56 -17.80 45.83
N THR A 181 3.82 -17.45 45.58
CA THR A 181 4.99 -18.26 45.98
C THR A 181 5.55 -17.87 47.35
N ALA A 182 5.39 -16.61 47.76
CA ALA A 182 5.77 -16.11 49.09
C ALA A 182 4.91 -14.91 49.47
N VAL A 183 4.71 -14.69 50.77
CA VAL A 183 4.01 -13.50 51.29
C VAL A 183 4.97 -12.31 51.21
N SER A 184 4.73 -11.41 50.25
CA SER A 184 5.59 -10.25 49.99
C SER A 184 4.77 -9.00 49.64
N ARG A 185 5.42 -7.83 49.62
CA ARG A 185 4.79 -6.59 49.13
C ARG A 185 4.33 -6.70 47.68
N MET A 186 5.04 -7.46 46.83
CA MET A 186 4.60 -7.69 45.45
C MET A 186 3.31 -8.52 45.40
N THR A 187 3.19 -9.51 46.29
CA THR A 187 1.98 -10.33 46.42
C THR A 187 0.78 -9.50 46.86
N SER A 188 0.98 -8.60 47.83
CA SER A 188 -0.08 -7.68 48.27
C SER A 188 -0.51 -6.71 47.16
N ALA A 189 0.44 -6.21 46.36
CA ALA A 189 0.12 -5.36 45.22
C ALA A 189 -0.65 -6.13 44.14
N ALA A 190 -0.21 -7.36 43.82
CA ALA A 190 -0.89 -8.24 42.87
C ALA A 190 -2.31 -8.61 43.32
N LEU A 191 -2.51 -8.93 44.61
CA LEU A 191 -3.83 -9.18 45.21
C LEU A 191 -4.72 -7.94 45.17
N SER A 192 -4.18 -6.76 45.48
CA SER A 192 -4.93 -5.50 45.40
C SER A 192 -5.40 -5.20 43.98
N THR A 193 -4.57 -5.48 42.97
CA THR A 193 -4.95 -5.34 41.56
C THR A 193 -5.98 -6.40 41.16
N ALA A 194 -5.82 -7.64 41.59
CA ALA A 194 -6.78 -8.72 41.32
C ALA A 194 -8.17 -8.42 41.90
N LEU A 195 -8.25 -7.94 43.15
CA LEU A 195 -9.49 -7.51 43.80
C LEU A 195 -10.16 -6.31 43.12
N SER A 196 -9.39 -5.48 42.40
CA SER A 196 -9.95 -4.35 41.63
C SER A 196 -10.48 -4.75 40.24
N LEU A 197 -10.14 -5.94 39.77
CA LEU A 197 -10.44 -6.43 38.42
C LEU A 197 -11.51 -7.52 38.38
N GLY A 198 -11.80 -8.20 39.50
CA GLY A 198 -12.75 -9.31 39.53
C GLY A 198 -13.48 -9.45 40.85
N ASP A 199 -14.66 -10.08 40.80
CA ASP A 199 -15.54 -10.30 41.94
C ASP A 199 -15.05 -11.46 42.84
N THR A 200 -14.17 -12.34 42.34
CA THR A 200 -13.66 -13.49 43.07
C THR A 200 -12.19 -13.72 42.77
N VAL A 201 -11.35 -13.73 43.82
CA VAL A 201 -9.91 -13.94 43.74
C VAL A 201 -9.54 -15.24 44.48
N VAL A 202 -8.79 -16.12 43.82
CA VAL A 202 -8.36 -17.44 44.34
C VAL A 202 -6.86 -17.61 44.25
#